data_AF-A0A929MUZ2-F1
#
_entry.id   AF-A0A929MUZ2-F1
#
_cell.length_a   1.000
_cell.length_b   1.000
_cell.length_c   1.000
_cell.angle_alpha   90.00
_cell.angle_beta   90.00
_cell.angle_gamma   90.00
#
_symmetry.space_group_name_H-M   'P 1'
#
loop_
_entity.id
_entity.type
_entity.pdbx_description
1 polymer ?
#
loop_
_entity_poly.entity_id
_entity_poly.type
_entity_poly.pdbx_seq_one_letter_code
_entity_poly.pdbx_strand_id
1 'polypeptide(L)'
;MNQYYALIGDIIESRQLANRAQQQEALSQVLDNLNDRYQAHLASRFSLTLGDEFQGLVKVGAPIFQIIDQLRLALPDLNLRFGLGLGEILTSINPALSLGADGPAYWRAREAIQQVHQQHHYET
;
A
#
# COMPACT_ATOMS: atom_id res chain seq x y z
N MET A 1 -1.40 -18.52 15.38
CA MET A 1 -1.87 -17.18 14.98
C MET A 1 -1.24 -16.82 13.66
N ASN A 2 -2.01 -16.32 12.69
CA ASN A 2 -1.49 -15.98 11.37
C ASN A 2 -0.98 -14.54 11.36
N GLN A 3 0.27 -14.36 10.94
CA GLN A 3 0.86 -13.06 10.71
C GLN A 3 0.73 -12.66 9.24
N TYR A 4 0.65 -11.35 9.02
CA TYR A 4 0.49 -10.73 7.70
C TYR A 4 1.35 -9.47 7.61
N TYR A 5 1.71 -9.12 6.37
CA TYR A 5 2.24 -7.82 6.01
C TYR A 5 1.10 -6.92 5.57
N ALA A 6 0.85 -5.84 6.31
CA ALA A 6 0.06 -4.73 5.81
C ALA A 6 1.00 -3.78 5.06
N LEU A 7 0.65 -3.46 3.82
CA LEU A 7 1.32 -2.45 3.03
C LEU A 7 0.32 -1.31 2.82
N ILE A 8 0.70 -0.12 3.26
CA ILE A 8 0.01 1.12 2.93
C ILE A 8 0.97 1.91 2.04
N GLY A 9 0.45 2.63 1.06
CA GLY A 9 1.26 3.58 0.30
C GLY A 9 0.46 4.81 -0.09
N ASP A 10 1.15 5.95 -0.20
CA ASP A 10 0.59 7.24 -0.55
C ASP A 10 1.41 7.93 -1.64
N ILE A 11 0.73 8.72 -2.48
CA ILE A 11 1.39 9.57 -3.48
C ILE A 11 1.82 10.88 -2.81
N ILE A 12 3.13 11.12 -2.76
CA ILE A 12 3.73 12.38 -2.29
C ILE A 12 3.37 13.50 -3.28
N GLU A 13 2.99 14.67 -2.77
CA GLU A 13 2.70 15.88 -3.57
C GLU A 13 1.54 15.76 -4.58
N SER A 14 0.58 14.86 -4.32
CA SER A 14 -0.62 14.66 -5.15
C SER A 14 -1.41 15.94 -5.49
N ARG A 15 -1.29 16.99 -4.67
CA ARG A 15 -2.01 18.27 -4.80
C ARG A 15 -1.47 19.20 -5.89
N GLN A 16 -0.23 19.02 -6.34
CA GLN A 16 0.36 19.82 -7.44
C GLN A 16 0.23 19.16 -8.82
N LEU A 17 -0.33 17.94 -8.85
CA LEU A 17 -0.45 17.17 -10.07
C LEU A 17 -1.69 17.61 -10.86
N ALA A 18 -1.47 18.29 -11.98
CA ALA A 18 -2.52 18.73 -12.91
C ALA A 18 -3.37 17.55 -13.44
N ASN A 19 -2.81 16.34 -13.46
CA ASN A 19 -3.43 15.12 -14.02
C ASN A 19 -3.78 14.07 -12.96
N ARG A 20 -4.25 14.51 -11.79
CA ARG A 20 -4.60 13.62 -10.66
C ARG A 20 -5.48 12.43 -11.04
N ALA A 21 -6.52 12.66 -11.86
CA ALA A 21 -7.43 11.60 -12.28
C ALA A 21 -6.73 10.51 -13.12
N GLN A 22 -5.87 10.93 -14.06
CA GLN A 22 -5.11 10.01 -14.91
C GLN A 22 -4.11 9.17 -14.11
N GLN A 23 -3.49 9.77 -13.09
CA GLN A 23 -2.55 9.06 -12.22
C GLN A 23 -3.26 8.07 -11.28
N GLN A 24 -4.43 8.44 -10.76
CA GLN A 24 -5.26 7.51 -9.98
C GLN A 24 -5.72 6.33 -10.85
N GLU A 25 -6.09 6.57 -12.10
CA GLU A 25 -6.45 5.52 -13.04
C GLU A 25 -5.25 4.59 -13.34
N ALA A 26 -4.07 5.16 -13.62
CA ALA A 26 -2.85 4.40 -13.83
C ALA A 26 -2.48 3.56 -12.59
N LEU A 27 -2.57 4.16 -11.39
CA LEU A 27 -2.33 3.45 -10.13
C LEU A 27 -3.35 2.31 -9.95
N SER A 28 -4.64 2.54 -10.19
CA SER A 28 -5.67 1.51 -10.11
C SER A 28 -5.35 0.32 -11.02
N GLN A 29 -4.98 0.59 -12.28
CA GLN A 29 -4.62 -0.45 -13.24
C GLN A 29 -3.39 -1.26 -12.80
N VAL A 30 -2.37 -0.59 -12.25
CA VAL A 30 -1.18 -1.26 -11.70
C VAL A 30 -1.55 -2.13 -10.50
N LEU A 31 -2.40 -1.64 -9.59
CA LEU A 31 -2.86 -2.40 -8.43
C LEU A 31 -3.68 -3.63 -8.86
N ASP A 32 -4.53 -3.51 -9.87
CA ASP A 32 -5.29 -4.64 -10.43
C ASP A 32 -4.37 -5.71 -11.02
N ASN A 33 -3.37 -5.30 -11.80
CA ASN A 33 -2.37 -6.22 -12.35
C ASN A 33 -1.58 -6.95 -11.24
N LEU A 34 -1.22 -6.26 -10.17
CA LEU A 34 -0.55 -6.86 -9.01
C LEU A 34 -1.48 -7.79 -8.24
N ASN A 35 -2.75 -7.42 -8.11
CA ASN A 35 -3.76 -8.24 -7.47
C ASN A 35 -3.92 -9.59 -8.17
N ASP A 36 -3.93 -9.59 -9.49
CA ASP A 36 -4.05 -10.82 -10.28
C ASP A 36 -2.74 -11.62 -10.25
N ARG A 37 -1.60 -10.96 -10.39
CA ARG A 37 -0.28 -11.62 -10.36
C ARG A 37 0.03 -12.28 -9.02
N TYR A 38 -0.32 -11.63 -7.91
CA TYR A 38 0.00 -12.08 -6.56
C TYR A 38 -1.22 -12.61 -5.80
N GLN A 39 -2.33 -12.91 -6.47
CA GLN A 39 -3.58 -13.35 -5.84
C GLN A 39 -3.39 -14.46 -4.80
N ALA A 40 -2.50 -15.42 -5.06
CA ALA A 40 -2.20 -16.52 -4.14
C ALA A 40 -1.50 -16.06 -2.83
N HIS A 41 -0.75 -14.96 -2.92
CA HIS A 41 0.04 -14.38 -1.83
C HIS A 41 -0.73 -13.28 -1.07
N LEU A 42 -1.82 -12.76 -1.64
CA LEU A 42 -2.64 -11.76 -0.99
C LEU A 42 -3.61 -12.40 0.00
N ALA A 43 -3.68 -11.78 1.17
CA ALA A 43 -4.75 -12.02 2.14
C ALA A 43 -5.92 -11.07 1.89
N SER A 44 -5.64 -9.86 1.39
CA SER A 44 -6.62 -8.93 0.86
C SER A 44 -6.02 -8.14 -0.31
N ARG A 45 -6.85 -7.90 -1.34
CA ARG A 45 -6.45 -7.17 -2.54
C ARG A 45 -6.01 -5.76 -2.20
N PHE A 46 -5.02 -5.27 -2.94
CA PHE A 46 -4.69 -3.85 -2.95
C PHE A 46 -5.87 -3.05 -3.47
N SER A 47 -6.27 -2.04 -2.70
CA SER A 47 -7.37 -1.14 -3.06
C SER A 47 -6.97 0.29 -2.76
N LEU A 48 -7.30 1.20 -3.66
CA LEU A 48 -7.28 2.64 -3.41
C LEU A 48 -8.27 2.99 -2.30
N THR A 49 -7.85 3.85 -1.39
CA THR A 49 -8.70 4.42 -0.34
C THR A 49 -9.09 5.87 -0.71
N LEU A 50 -9.86 6.53 0.15
CA LEU A 50 -10.31 7.91 -0.08
C LEU A 50 -9.11 8.87 -0.14
N GLY A 51 -8.72 9.29 -1.35
CA GLY A 51 -7.63 10.24 -1.59
C GLY A 51 -6.59 9.70 -2.57
N ASP A 52 -5.33 9.72 -2.17
CA ASP A 52 -4.17 9.29 -2.96
C ASP A 52 -3.39 8.17 -2.26
N GLU A 53 -4.07 7.47 -1.36
CA GLU A 53 -3.55 6.35 -0.60
C GLU A 53 -4.12 5.04 -1.14
N PHE A 54 -3.32 3.98 -1.08
CA PHE A 54 -3.74 2.61 -1.31
C PHE A 54 -3.26 1.73 -0.17
N GLN A 55 -3.94 0.62 0.04
CA GLN A 55 -3.57 -0.34 1.06
C GLN A 55 -3.88 -1.77 0.61
N GLY A 56 -3.12 -2.73 1.13
CA GLY A 56 -3.30 -4.15 0.86
C GLY A 56 -2.72 -5.01 1.98
N LEU A 57 -3.16 -6.28 2.01
CA LEU A 57 -2.72 -7.24 3.01
C LEU A 57 -2.11 -8.47 2.33
N VAL A 58 -0.87 -8.77 2.70
CA VAL A 58 -0.04 -9.78 2.06
C VAL A 58 0.36 -10.83 3.09
N LYS A 59 0.46 -12.10 2.68
CA LYS A 59 0.93 -13.19 3.54
C LYS A 59 2.44 -13.08 3.78
N VAL A 60 2.94 -13.55 4.92
CA VAL A 60 4.36 -13.44 5.29
C VAL A 60 5.32 -14.18 4.34
N GLY A 61 4.84 -15.22 3.65
CA GLY A 61 5.62 -15.93 2.62
C GLY A 61 5.65 -15.25 1.24
N ALA A 62 5.07 -14.06 1.11
CA ALA A 62 5.04 -13.35 -0.16
C ALA A 62 6.33 -12.56 -0.43
N PRO A 63 6.70 -12.36 -1.70
CA PRO A 63 7.85 -11.54 -2.06
C PRO A 63 7.52 -10.05 -1.95
N ILE A 64 7.31 -9.54 -0.72
CA ILE A 64 6.82 -8.18 -0.47
C ILE A 64 7.68 -7.08 -1.10
N PHE A 65 9.01 -7.23 -1.03
CA PHE A 65 9.93 -6.27 -1.64
C PHE A 65 9.80 -6.25 -3.17
N GLN A 66 9.56 -7.40 -3.81
CA GLN A 66 9.33 -7.45 -5.26
C GLN A 66 8.00 -6.78 -5.65
N ILE A 67 6.97 -6.88 -4.80
CA ILE A 67 5.69 -6.19 -5.00
C ILE A 67 5.90 -4.67 -4.92
N ILE A 68 6.65 -4.19 -3.91
CA ILE A 68 6.98 -2.77 -3.73
C ILE A 68 7.81 -2.25 -4.91
N ASP A 69 8.84 -2.99 -5.33
CA ASP A 69 9.67 -2.61 -6.47
C ASP A 69 8.85 -2.54 -7.76
N GLN A 70 7.92 -3.49 -7.98
CA GLN A 70 7.04 -3.46 -9.15
C GLN A 70 6.09 -2.26 -9.12
N LEU A 71 5.54 -1.90 -7.95
CA LEU A 71 4.72 -0.68 -7.81
C LEU A 71 5.52 0.55 -8.23
N ARG A 72 6.75 0.67 -7.73
CA ARG A 72 7.62 1.81 -8.02
C ARG A 72 8.07 1.87 -9.49
N LEU A 73 8.39 0.72 -10.08
CA LEU A 73 8.82 0.63 -11.49
C LEU A 73 7.68 0.82 -12.47
N ALA A 74 6.45 0.42 -12.12
CA ALA A 74 5.28 0.62 -12.96
C ALA A 74 4.80 2.08 -12.97
N LEU A 75 5.14 2.85 -11.93
CA LEU A 75 4.73 4.24 -11.76
C LEU A 75 5.94 5.14 -11.49
N PRO A 76 6.92 5.21 -12.43
CA PRO A 76 8.17 5.93 -12.22
C PRO A 76 7.98 7.44 -12.08
N ASP A 77 6.91 7.98 -12.65
CA ASP A 77 6.56 9.40 -12.61
C ASP A 77 5.83 9.79 -11.31
N LEU A 78 5.50 8.82 -10.45
CA LEU A 78 4.87 9.06 -9.15
C LEU A 78 5.89 8.91 -8.03
N ASN A 79 5.96 9.94 -7.18
CA ASN A 79 6.67 9.83 -5.91
C ASN A 79 5.82 9.05 -4.92
N LEU A 80 5.96 7.72 -4.93
CA LEU A 80 5.27 6.84 -4.00
C LEU A 80 6.06 6.67 -2.70
N ARG A 81 5.34 6.67 -1.58
CA ARG A 81 5.85 6.26 -0.27
C ARG A 81 5.09 5.05 0.20
N PHE A 82 5.78 4.23 0.98
CA PHE A 82 5.27 2.95 1.45
C PHE A 82 5.51 2.81 2.96
N GLY A 83 4.54 2.25 3.65
CA GLY A 83 4.60 1.85 5.04
C GLY A 83 4.31 0.36 5.13
N LEU A 84 5.26 -0.38 5.68
CA LEU A 84 5.16 -1.83 5.83
C LEU A 84 5.05 -2.17 7.31
N GLY A 85 4.01 -2.93 7.67
CA GLY A 85 3.80 -3.42 9.02
C GLY A 85 3.61 -4.93 9.03
N LEU A 86 4.40 -5.64 9.84
CA LEU A 86 4.21 -7.06 10.12
C LEU A 86 3.40 -7.20 11.39
N GLY A 87 2.32 -7.98 11.36
CA GLY A 87 1.54 -8.26 12.56
C GLY A 87 0.34 -9.14 12.31
N GLU A 88 -0.49 -9.27 13.34
CA GLU A 88 -1.76 -9.96 13.26
C GLU A 88 -2.84 -9.02 12.71
N ILE A 89 -3.91 -9.61 12.21
CA ILE A 89 -5.16 -8.91 11.91
C ILE A 89 -6.21 -9.46 12.87
N LEU A 90 -6.86 -8.57 13.60
CA LEU A 90 -7.77 -8.92 14.70
C LEU A 90 -9.23 -9.03 14.21
N THR A 91 -9.55 -8.40 13.09
CA THR A 91 -10.88 -8.42 12.47
C THR A 91 -10.97 -9.44 11.33
N SER A 92 -12.19 -9.71 10.86
CA SER A 92 -12.39 -10.50 9.64
C SER A 92 -11.68 -9.85 8.45
N ILE A 93 -10.78 -10.59 7.82
CA ILE A 93 -10.11 -10.15 6.59
C ILE A 93 -11.12 -10.31 5.44
N ASN A 94 -11.47 -9.20 4.79
CA ASN A 94 -12.22 -9.26 3.54
C ASN A 94 -11.22 -9.41 2.39
N PRO A 95 -11.21 -10.55 1.67
CA PRO A 95 -10.25 -10.77 0.59
C PRO A 95 -10.52 -9.89 -0.64
N ALA A 96 -11.75 -9.38 -0.81
CA ALA A 96 -12.13 -8.54 -1.94
C ALA A 96 -11.81 -7.06 -1.75
N LEU A 97 -11.80 -6.59 -0.49
CA LEU A 97 -11.60 -5.19 -0.13
C LEU A 97 -10.74 -5.13 1.12
N SER A 98 -9.60 -4.43 1.06
CA SER A 98 -8.75 -4.20 2.22
C SER A 98 -9.32 -3.20 3.22
N LEU A 99 -10.57 -2.76 3.04
CA LEU A 99 -11.29 -1.83 3.90
C LEU A 99 -11.91 -2.54 5.11
N GLY A 100 -11.67 -2.01 6.31
CA GLY A 100 -12.26 -2.53 7.56
C GLY A 100 -11.48 -3.65 8.24
N ALA A 101 -10.32 -4.04 7.69
CA ALA A 101 -9.38 -4.91 8.39
C ALA A 101 -8.54 -4.09 9.37
N ASP A 102 -8.54 -4.46 10.65
CA ASP A 102 -7.83 -3.76 11.72
C ASP A 102 -6.96 -4.72 12.54
N GLY A 103 -5.80 -4.23 12.99
CA GLY A 103 -4.87 -5.00 13.81
C GLY A 103 -3.42 -4.52 13.72
N PRO A 104 -2.53 -5.15 14.51
CA PRO A 104 -1.13 -4.75 14.64
C PRO A 104 -0.37 -4.56 13.32
N ALA A 105 -0.69 -5.31 12.27
CA ALA A 105 -0.07 -5.12 10.95
C ALA A 105 -0.38 -3.73 10.38
N TYR A 106 -1.65 -3.33 10.33
CA TYR A 106 -2.06 -2.02 9.83
C TYR A 106 -1.61 -0.87 10.73
N TRP A 107 -1.64 -1.05 12.04
CA TRP A 107 -1.16 -0.03 12.98
C TRP A 107 0.32 0.29 12.76
N ARG A 108 1.16 -0.74 12.61
CA ARG A 108 2.60 -0.58 12.34
C ARG A 108 2.86 -0.01 10.94
N ALA A 109 2.11 -0.45 9.93
CA ALA A 109 2.23 0.10 8.58
C ALA A 109 1.90 1.60 8.54
N ARG A 110 0.85 2.01 9.27
CA ARG A 110 0.43 3.39 9.42
C ARG A 110 1.48 4.23 10.15
N GLU A 111 2.00 3.70 11.26
CA GLU A 111 3.08 4.33 12.02
C GLU A 111 4.32 4.54 11.14
N ALA A 112 4.71 3.55 10.32
CA ALA A 112 5.85 3.67 9.41
C ALA A 112 5.68 4.82 8.41
N ILE A 113 4.50 4.95 7.77
CA ILE A 113 4.23 6.09 6.87
C ILE A 113 4.22 7.42 7.63
N GLN A 114 3.66 7.46 8.83
CA GLN A 114 3.62 8.68 9.65
C GLN A 114 5.03 9.12 10.09
N GLN A 115 5.91 8.19 10.44
CA GLN A 115 7.31 8.51 10.76
C GLN A 115 8.02 9.12 9.54
N VAL A 116 7.85 8.52 8.36
CA VAL A 116 8.40 9.08 7.11
C VAL A 116 7.77 10.44 6.79
N HIS A 117 6.52 10.69 7.19
CA HIS A 117 5.87 11.99 7.06
C HIS A 117 6.42 13.05 8.02
N GLN A 118 6.76 12.66 9.25
CA GLN A 118 7.35 13.55 10.25
C GLN A 118 8.83 13.83 10.01
N GLN A 119 9.55 12.93 9.34
CA GLN A 119 10.97 13.08 9.02
C GLN A 119 11.26 13.85 7.71
N HIS A 120 10.32 14.65 7.19
CA HIS A 120 10.60 15.68 6.17
C HIS A 120 11.41 16.85 6.76
N HIS A 121 12.57 16.53 7.35
CA HIS A 121 13.69 17.46 7.41
C HIS A 121 14.19 17.65 5.96
N TYR A 122 13.57 18.59 5.25
CA TYR A 122 14.24 19.26 4.15
C TYR A 122 15.36 20.13 4.75
N GLU A 123 16.49 19.50 5.07
CA GLU A 123 17.77 20.17 5.27
C GLU A 123 18.85 19.37 4.55
N THR A 124 19.02 19.61 3.25
CA THR A 124 20.31 20.00 2.67
C THR A 124 20.13 20.61 1.28
#